data_AF-A0A6G2KT85-F1
#
_entry.id   AF-A0A6G2KT85-F1
#
_cell.length_a   1.000
_cell.length_b   1.000
_cell.length_c   1.000
_cell.angle_alpha   90.00
_cell.angle_beta   90.00
_cell.angle_gamma   90.00
#
_symmetry.space_group_name_H-M   'P 1'
#
loop_
_entity.id
_entity.type
_entity.pdbx_description
1 polymer ?
#
loop_
_entity_poly.entity_id
_entity_poly.type
_entity_poly.pdbx_seq_one_letter_code
_entity_poly.pdbx_strand_id
1 'polypeptide(L)'
;MAKKNDITVIVGPNGCGKSTLLKSIFGLTTIYSGNIIYQGDDITKLAPHQVTRKRIAYLPQVNNVFVNLTIRENLFMASYTLTKKEFHDRLPAIYSTFPILEEYQ
;
A
#
# COMPACT_ATOMS: atom_id res chain seq x y z
N MET A 1 18.47 4.19 3.38
CA MET A 1 17.32 5.09 3.15
C MET A 1 16.77 4.83 1.76
N ALA A 2 15.45 4.73 1.61
CA ALA A 2 14.82 4.68 0.29
C ALA A 2 14.78 6.10 -0.30
N LYS A 3 15.08 6.24 -1.58
CA LYS A 3 15.07 7.53 -2.29
C LYS A 3 13.82 7.66 -3.16
N LYS A 4 13.41 8.90 -3.40
CA LYS A 4 12.30 9.20 -4.30
C LYS A 4 12.64 8.72 -5.71
N ASN A 5 11.67 8.08 -6.38
CA ASN A 5 11.79 7.52 -7.73
C ASN A 5 12.76 6.34 -7.89
N ASP A 6 13.23 5.74 -6.79
CA ASP A 6 14.10 4.56 -6.82
C ASP A 6 13.35 3.31 -6.34
N ILE A 7 13.72 2.16 -6.91
CA ILE A 7 13.31 0.85 -6.38
C ILE A 7 14.35 0.43 -5.33
N THR A 8 13.94 0.36 -4.08
CA THR A 8 14.79 -0.14 -2.99
C THR A 8 14.41 -1.57 -2.66
N VAL A 9 15.38 -2.49 -2.71
CA VAL A 9 15.18 -3.91 -2.42
C VAL A 9 15.81 -4.28 -1.08
N ILE A 10 15.06 -5.01 -0.25
CA ILE A 10 15.55 -5.53 1.04
C ILE A 10 15.68 -7.05 0.91
N VAL A 11 16.91 -7.55 0.97
CA VAL A 11 17.23 -8.97 0.79
C VAL A 11 17.82 -9.55 2.07
N GLY A 12 17.49 -10.80 2.37
CA GLY A 12 18.00 -11.54 3.52
C GLY A 12 17.25 -12.86 3.72
N PRO A 13 17.76 -13.77 4.56
CA PRO A 13 17.15 -15.08 4.79
C PRO A 13 15.77 -14.99 5.44
N ASN A 14 15.03 -16.10 5.44
CA ASN A 14 13.78 -16.17 6.19
C ASN A 14 14.02 -15.93 7.68
N GLY A 15 13.12 -15.19 8.33
CA GLY A 15 13.27 -14.82 9.74
C GLY A 15 14.16 -13.61 10.02
N CYS A 16 14.86 -13.03 9.04
CA CYS A 16 15.72 -11.86 9.28
C CYS A 16 14.97 -10.52 9.50
N GLY A 17 13.63 -10.55 9.59
CA GLY A 17 12.83 -9.37 9.92
C GLY A 17 12.34 -8.52 8.74
N LYS A 18 12.50 -8.93 7.48
CA LYS A 18 12.02 -8.16 6.29
C LYS A 18 10.55 -7.76 6.40
N SER A 19 9.67 -8.75 6.64
CA SER A 19 8.24 -8.51 6.75
C SER A 19 7.91 -7.70 8.01
N THR A 20 8.67 -7.87 9.10
CA THR A 20 8.53 -7.06 10.32
C THR A 20 8.84 -5.60 10.02
N LEU A 21 9.93 -5.32 9.31
CA LEU A 21 10.31 -3.96 8.89
C LEU A 21 9.22 -3.31 8.04
N LEU A 22 8.72 -4.00 7.00
CA LEU A 22 7.64 -3.46 6.16
C LEU A 22 6.35 -3.21 6.97
N LYS A 23 6.01 -4.11 7.87
CA LYS A 23 4.87 -3.94 8.78
C LYS A 23 5.07 -2.78 9.77
N SER A 24 6.29 -2.57 10.27
CA SER A 24 6.63 -1.44 11.15
C SER A 24 6.45 -0.11 10.41
N ILE A 25 6.92 -0.01 9.16
CA ILE A 25 6.70 1.18 8.31
C ILE A 25 5.21 1.49 8.14
N PHE A 26 4.38 0.45 8.03
CA PHE A 26 2.94 0.60 7.85
C PHE A 26 2.13 0.72 9.16
N GLY A 27 2.78 0.73 10.33
CA GLY A 27 2.11 0.82 11.63
C GLY A 27 1.39 -0.46 12.09
N LEU A 28 1.80 -1.63 11.57
CA LEU A 28 1.20 -2.94 11.88
C LEU A 28 1.93 -3.73 12.98
N THR A 29 2.99 -3.18 13.56
CA THR A 29 3.78 -3.80 14.64
C THR A 29 4.22 -2.76 15.65
N THR A 30 4.42 -3.16 16.90
CA THR A 30 5.02 -2.32 17.94
C THR A 30 6.48 -2.02 17.61
N ILE A 31 6.85 -0.74 17.69
CA ILE A 31 8.22 -0.26 17.53
C ILE A 31 8.78 0.05 18.92
N TYR A 32 9.81 -0.67 19.33
CA TYR A 32 10.42 -0.50 20.65
C TYR A 32 11.41 0.66 20.71
N SER A 33 12.08 0.97 19.61
CA SER A 33 13.07 2.06 19.51
C SER A 33 13.25 2.52 18.07
N GLY A 34 13.85 3.70 17.90
CA GLY A 34 14.09 4.34 16.61
C GLY A 34 12.88 5.09 16.06
N ASN A 35 13.04 5.65 14.86
CA ASN A 35 12.04 6.48 14.20
C ASN A 35 11.91 6.12 12.71
N ILE A 36 10.71 6.33 12.16
CA ILE A 36 10.42 6.23 10.73
C ILE A 36 10.01 7.62 10.26
N ILE A 37 10.80 8.18 9.35
CA ILE A 37 10.57 9.52 8.79
C ILE A 37 10.11 9.39 7.34
N TYR A 38 8.99 10.02 7.01
CA TYR A 38 8.46 10.09 5.65
C TYR A 38 8.17 11.55 5.28
N GLN A 39 8.85 12.04 4.24
CA GLN A 39 8.73 13.44 3.76
C GLN A 39 8.91 14.50 4.86
N GLY A 40 9.78 14.24 5.84
CA GLY A 40 10.03 15.13 6.97
C GLY A 40 9.12 14.90 8.19
N ASP A 41 8.05 14.12 8.05
CA ASP A 41 7.16 13.78 9.15
C ASP A 41 7.59 12.49 9.85
N ASP A 42 7.56 12.49 11.18
CA ASP A 42 7.66 11.26 11.96
C ASP A 42 6.33 10.48 11.88
N ILE A 43 6.40 9.26 11.34
CA ILE A 43 5.25 8.36 11.19
C ILE A 43 5.31 7.14 12.14
N THR A 44 6.27 7.11 13.06
CA THR A 44 6.61 5.94 13.89
C THR A 44 5.42 5.39 14.70
N LYS A 45 4.54 6.28 15.16
CA LYS A 45 3.40 5.92 16.02
C LYS A 45 2.05 6.05 15.33
N LEU A 46 2.04 6.26 14.01
CA LEU A 46 0.79 6.39 13.27
C LEU A 46 0.11 5.03 13.09
N ALA A 47 -1.20 5.02 13.26
CA ALA A 47 -2.00 3.84 12.95
C ALA A 47 -2.06 3.61 11.43
N PRO A 48 -2.26 2.36 10.95
CA PRO A 48 -2.23 2.05 9.51
C PRO A 48 -3.13 2.91 8.63
N HIS A 49 -4.33 3.27 9.11
CA HIS A 49 -5.25 4.14 8.39
C HIS A 49 -4.73 5.58 8.23
N GLN A 50 -3.93 6.07 9.18
CA GLN A 50 -3.27 7.38 9.09
C GLN A 50 -2.08 7.33 8.14
N VAL A 51 -1.29 6.23 8.19
CA VAL A 51 -0.19 5.98 7.24
C VAL A 51 -0.72 5.89 5.81
N THR A 52 -1.86 5.23 5.59
CA THR A 52 -2.51 5.14 4.27
C THR A 52 -2.93 6.51 3.73
N ARG A 53 -3.46 7.38 4.59
CA ARG A 53 -3.80 8.77 4.21
C ARG A 53 -2.57 9.61 3.82
N LYS A 54 -1.36 9.22 4.25
CA LYS A 54 -0.09 9.78 3.77
C LYS A 54 0.39 9.20 2.43
N ARG A 55 -0.49 8.48 1.70
CA ARG A 55 -0.23 7.88 0.38
C ARG A 55 0.84 6.77 0.40
N ILE A 56 0.98 6.09 1.54
CA ILE A 56 1.79 4.88 1.65
C ILE A 56 0.83 3.69 1.54
N ALA A 57 1.17 2.68 0.74
CA ALA A 57 0.41 1.45 0.61
C ALA A 57 1.29 0.26 1.00
N TYR A 58 0.68 -0.76 1.60
CA TYR A 58 1.33 -2.01 1.97
C TYR A 58 0.63 -3.18 1.29
N LEU A 59 1.40 -3.94 0.51
CA LEU A 59 0.94 -5.15 -0.15
C LEU A 59 1.50 -6.37 0.59
N PRO A 60 0.69 -7.15 1.33
CA PRO A 60 1.16 -8.32 2.05
C PRO A 60 1.43 -9.50 1.09
N GLN A 61 2.24 -10.47 1.54
CA GLN A 61 2.56 -11.69 0.80
C GLN A 61 1.44 -12.75 0.83
N VAL A 62 0.18 -12.34 0.99
CA VAL A 62 -0.99 -13.23 1.07
C VAL A 62 -2.04 -12.81 0.04
N ASN A 63 -2.97 -13.71 -0.28
CA ASN A 63 -4.13 -13.36 -1.09
C ASN A 63 -4.93 -12.25 -0.39
N ASN A 64 -5.07 -11.12 -1.06
CA ASN A 64 -5.64 -9.89 -0.49
C ASN A 64 -6.75 -9.29 -1.37
N VAL A 65 -7.38 -10.12 -2.21
CA VAL A 65 -8.52 -9.76 -3.05
C VAL A 65 -9.81 -10.33 -2.48
N PHE A 66 -10.91 -9.59 -2.66
CA PHE A 66 -12.24 -10.06 -2.30
C PHE A 66 -12.80 -10.89 -3.45
N VAL A 67 -12.69 -12.22 -3.32
CA VAL A 67 -13.06 -13.19 -4.37
C VAL A 67 -14.53 -13.15 -4.79
N ASN A 68 -15.40 -12.65 -3.92
CA ASN A 68 -16.85 -12.54 -4.18
C ASN A 68 -17.24 -11.17 -4.76
N LEU A 69 -16.26 -10.30 -5.04
CA LEU A 69 -16.48 -8.97 -5.61
C LEU A 69 -15.93 -8.93 -7.03
N THR A 70 -16.59 -8.17 -7.90
CA THR A 70 -16.08 -7.86 -9.24
C THR A 70 -14.75 -7.11 -9.16
N ILE A 71 -14.02 -7.04 -10.27
CA ILE A 71 -12.77 -6.25 -10.35
C ILE A 71 -13.04 -4.79 -9.98
N ARG A 72 -14.13 -4.21 -10.51
CA ARG A 72 -14.50 -2.82 -10.25
C ARG A 72 -14.77 -2.57 -8.77
N GLU A 73 -15.45 -3.49 -8.10
CA GLU A 73 -15.72 -3.40 -6.66
C GLU A 73 -14.44 -3.56 -5.83
N ASN A 74 -13.55 -4.49 -6.20
CA ASN A 74 -12.23 -4.61 -5.56
C ASN A 74 -11.41 -3.31 -5.68
N LEU A 75 -11.37 -2.72 -6.87
CA LEU A 75 -10.70 -1.43 -7.11
C LEU A 75 -11.34 -0.30 -6.29
N PHE A 76 -12.68 -0.27 -6.22
CA PHE A 76 -13.40 0.71 -5.43
C PHE A 76 -13.08 0.59 -3.93
N MET A 77 -13.08 -0.63 -3.39
CA MET A 77 -12.71 -0.90 -1.99
C MET A 77 -11.27 -0.49 -1.68
N ALA A 78 -10.33 -0.75 -2.59
CA ALA A 78 -8.93 -0.32 -2.45
C ALA A 78 -8.78 1.21 -2.45
N SER A 79 -9.75 1.93 -3.02
CA SER A 79 -9.75 3.39 -3.14
C SER A 79 -10.42 4.14 -1.98
N TYR A 80 -10.62 3.52 -0.82
CA TYR A 80 -11.40 4.10 0.29
C TYR A 80 -10.94 5.47 0.81
N THR A 81 -9.70 5.88 0.50
CA THR A 81 -9.17 7.21 0.84
C THR A 81 -9.51 8.29 -0.18
N LEU A 82 -10.06 7.91 -1.35
CA LEU A 82 -10.45 8.78 -2.44
C LEU A 82 -11.95 9.11 -2.36
N THR A 83 -12.31 10.26 -2.90
CA THR A 83 -13.70 10.57 -3.21
C THR A 83 -14.18 9.72 -4.39
N LYS A 84 -15.51 9.54 -4.53
CA LYS A 84 -16.09 8.87 -5.70
C LYS A 84 -15.62 9.49 -7.01
N LYS A 85 -15.58 10.82 -7.08
CA LYS A 85 -15.10 11.55 -8.26
C LYS A 85 -13.65 11.18 -8.60
N GLU A 86 -12.74 11.26 -7.63
CA GLU A 86 -11.33 10.89 -7.84
C GLU A 86 -11.15 9.43 -8.26
N PHE A 87 -11.96 8.51 -7.72
CA PHE A 87 -11.96 7.12 -8.16
C PHE A 87 -12.33 7.01 -9.64
N HIS A 88 -13.43 7.63 -10.05
CA HIS A 88 -13.89 7.64 -11.44
C HIS A 88 -12.85 8.27 -12.38
N ASP A 89 -12.22 9.36 -11.98
CA ASP A 89 -11.21 10.07 -12.77
C ASP A 89 -9.92 9.25 -12.96
N ARG A 90 -9.57 8.38 -11.99
CA ARG A 90 -8.36 7.54 -12.03
C ARG A 90 -8.57 6.19 -12.69
N LEU A 91 -9.80 5.71 -12.75
CA LEU A 91 -10.12 4.37 -13.26
C LEU A 91 -9.60 4.12 -14.70
N PRO A 92 -9.70 5.07 -15.65
CA PRO A 92 -9.16 4.87 -17.00
C PRO A 92 -7.64 4.63 -17.03
N ALA A 93 -6.87 5.30 -16.16
CA ALA A 93 -5.43 5.12 -16.10
C ALA A 93 -5.06 3.71 -15.59
N ILE A 94 -5.85 3.15 -14.69
CA ILE A 94 -5.66 1.78 -14.19
C ILE A 94 -5.87 0.78 -15.33
N TYR A 95 -6.96 0.91 -16.08
CA TYR A 95 -7.24 0.03 -17.22
C TYR A 95 -6.22 0.17 -18.34
N SER A 96 -5.77 1.39 -18.64
CA SER A 96 -4.67 1.60 -19.60
C SER A 96 -3.36 0.97 -19.15
N THR A 97 -3.08 0.91 -17.83
CA THR A 97 -1.86 0.28 -17.29
C THR A 97 -1.98 -1.23 -17.26
N PHE A 98 -3.18 -1.75 -16.99
CA PHE A 98 -3.49 -3.17 -16.90
C PHE A 98 -4.69 -3.54 -17.80
N PRO A 99 -4.49 -3.63 -19.14
CA PRO A 99 -5.58 -3.87 -20.09
C PRO A 99 -6.37 -5.15 -19.83
N ILE A 100 -5.71 -6.18 -19.28
CA ILE A 100 -6.34 -7.45 -18.91
C ILE A 100 -7.52 -7.29 -17.94
N LEU A 101 -7.58 -6.19 -17.18
CA LEU A 101 -8.70 -5.93 -16.26
C LEU A 101 -9.99 -5.53 -16.99
N GLU A 102 -9.91 -5.07 -18.25
CA GLU A 102 -11.08 -4.77 -19.07
C GLU A 102 -11.78 -6.03 -19.58
N GLU A 103 -11.04 -7.13 -19.75
CA GLU A 103 -11.58 -8.41 -20.25
C GLU A 103 -12.56 -9.10 -19.27
N TYR A 104 -12.57 -8.68 -18.01
CA TYR A 104 -13.38 -9.24 -16.93
C TYR A 104 -14.46 -8.26 -16.43
N GLN A 105 -14.84 -7.26 -17.24
CA GLN A 105 -16.02 -6.42 -16.99
C GLN A 105 -17.34 -7.14 -17.30
#